data_AF-A0A3D4Q909-F1
#
_entry.id   AF-A0A3D4Q909-F1
#
_cell.length_a   1.000
_cell.length_b   1.000
_cell.length_c   1.000
_cell.angle_alpha   90.00
_cell.angle_beta   90.00
_cell.angle_gamma   90.00
#
_symmetry.space_group_name_H-M   'P 1'
#
loop_
_entity.id
_entity.type
_entity.pdbx_description
1 polymer ?
#
loop_
_entity_poly.entity_id
_entity_poly.type
_entity_poly.pdbx_seq_one_letter_code
_entity_poly.pdbx_strand_id
1 'polypeptide(L)'
;MLQLRTECHSLSYDALTAHVAIVFTRYMLLSVYQRKDQDERTIGEIFYELIQEMEDITFQHSIFVLIEAMTESIQQVLHISDELVNEIYMDFFRRLLEYMQDALTSDYKVT
;
A
#
# COMPACT_ATOMS: atom_id res chain seq x y z
N MET A 1 -4.20 -21.51 -29.15
CA MET A 1 -5.66 -21.62 -28.91
C MET A 1 -5.98 -23.10 -28.66
N LEU A 2 -6.60 -23.46 -27.53
CA LEU A 2 -6.87 -24.86 -27.17
C LEU A 2 -7.96 -25.45 -28.10
N GLN A 3 -7.67 -26.57 -28.78
CA GLN A 3 -8.56 -27.20 -29.78
C GLN A 3 -9.56 -28.17 -29.13
N LEU A 4 -10.37 -27.68 -28.20
CA LEU A 4 -11.16 -28.52 -27.25
C LEU A 4 -12.48 -29.06 -27.83
N ARG A 5 -12.89 -28.59 -29.02
CA ARG A 5 -14.20 -28.93 -29.60
C ARG A 5 -14.24 -30.33 -30.24
N THR A 6 -13.08 -30.93 -30.50
CA THR A 6 -12.95 -32.17 -31.28
C THR A 6 -12.37 -33.35 -30.47
N GLU A 7 -12.13 -33.18 -29.17
CA GLU A 7 -11.43 -34.19 -28.35
C GLU A 7 -12.34 -35.30 -27.80
N CYS A 8 -13.67 -35.12 -27.74
CA CYS A 8 -14.57 -36.16 -27.26
C CYS A 8 -15.86 -36.25 -28.09
N HIS A 9 -16.11 -37.47 -28.57
CA HIS A 9 -17.33 -37.88 -29.28
C HIS A 9 -18.06 -39.03 -28.56
N SER A 10 -17.73 -39.27 -27.29
CA SER A 10 -18.38 -40.31 -26.50
C SER A 10 -19.81 -39.91 -26.13
N LEU A 11 -20.73 -40.88 -26.18
CA LEU A 11 -22.12 -40.74 -25.75
C LEU A 11 -22.36 -41.22 -24.30
N SER A 12 -21.34 -41.78 -23.64
CA SER A 12 -21.46 -42.20 -22.25
C SER A 12 -21.34 -41.01 -21.29
N TYR A 13 -22.23 -40.96 -20.30
CA TYR A 13 -22.25 -39.90 -19.29
C TYR A 13 -20.95 -39.81 -18.47
N ASP A 14 -20.34 -40.96 -18.16
CA ASP A 14 -19.06 -41.00 -17.44
C ASP A 14 -17.93 -40.40 -18.28
N ALA A 15 -17.88 -40.71 -19.58
CA ALA A 15 -16.86 -40.15 -20.47
C ALA A 15 -17.07 -38.66 -20.71
N LEU A 16 -18.32 -38.20 -20.80
CA LEU A 16 -18.63 -36.77 -20.92
C LEU A 16 -18.25 -36.02 -19.65
N THR A 17 -18.58 -36.56 -18.48
CA THR A 17 -18.20 -36.00 -17.17
C THR A 17 -16.68 -35.92 -17.03
N ALA A 18 -15.97 -37.01 -17.36
CA ALA A 18 -14.51 -37.04 -17.34
C ALA A 18 -13.89 -36.02 -18.32
N HIS A 19 -14.42 -35.92 -19.53
CA HIS A 19 -13.96 -34.95 -20.53
C HIS A 19 -14.14 -33.51 -20.04
N VAL A 20 -15.33 -33.16 -19.54
CA VAL A 20 -15.61 -31.82 -19.02
C VAL A 20 -14.68 -31.49 -17.85
N ALA A 21 -14.43 -32.43 -16.93
CA ALA A 21 -13.50 -32.25 -15.83
C ALA A 21 -12.06 -31.98 -16.32
N ILE A 22 -11.59 -32.72 -17.34
CA ILE A 22 -10.26 -32.52 -17.94
C ILE A 22 -10.16 -31.14 -18.61
N VAL A 23 -11.19 -30.73 -19.36
CA VAL A 23 -11.24 -29.42 -20.01
C VAL A 23 -11.19 -28.29 -18.98
N PHE A 24 -12.01 -28.35 -17.92
CA PHE A 24 -11.98 -27.35 -16.85
C PHE A 24 -10.63 -27.31 -16.15
N THR A 25 -10.04 -28.47 -15.85
CA THR A 25 -8.72 -28.53 -15.21
C THR A 25 -7.64 -27.89 -16.07
N ARG A 26 -7.66 -28.10 -17.39
CA ARG A 26 -6.73 -27.46 -18.33
C ARG A 26 -6.92 -25.93 -18.37
N TYR A 27 -8.15 -25.44 -18.34
CA TYR A 27 -8.43 -24.00 -18.26
C TYR A 27 -7.99 -23.38 -16.94
N MET A 28 -8.22 -24.05 -15.81
CA MET A 28 -7.75 -23.59 -14.50
C MET A 28 -6.23 -23.55 -14.44
N LEU A 29 -5.56 -24.57 -14.99
CA LEU A 29 -4.10 -24.59 -15.05
C LEU A 29 -3.58 -23.46 -15.95
N LEU A 30 -4.17 -23.26 -17.13
CA LEU A 30 -3.79 -22.18 -18.04
C LEU A 30 -4.01 -20.79 -17.42
N SER A 31 -5.10 -20.59 -16.67
CA SER A 31 -5.35 -19.32 -16.00
C SER A 31 -4.36 -19.06 -14.86
N VAL A 32 -3.93 -20.11 -14.14
CA VAL A 32 -2.83 -20.02 -13.16
C VAL A 32 -1.50 -19.68 -13.83
N TYR A 33 -1.19 -20.33 -14.96
CA TYR A 33 0.02 -19.99 -15.74
C TYR A 33 -0.04 -18.55 -16.26
N GLN A 34 -1.18 -18.10 -16.79
CA GLN A 34 -1.36 -16.72 -17.24
C GLN A 34 -1.20 -15.71 -16.12
N ARG A 35 -1.75 -15.98 -14.92
CA ARG A 35 -1.53 -15.12 -13.74
C ARG A 35 -0.05 -15.04 -13.33
N LYS A 36 0.69 -16.14 -13.47
CA LYS A 36 2.13 -16.15 -13.14
C LYS A 36 3.01 -15.49 -14.22
N ASP A 37 2.57 -15.52 -15.47
CA ASP A 37 3.37 -15.10 -16.64
C ASP A 37 3.03 -13.69 -17.13
N GLN A 38 1.79 -13.22 -16.93
CA GLN A 38 1.30 -11.92 -17.41
C GLN A 38 0.89 -10.95 -16.30
N ASP A 39 0.90 -11.38 -15.03
CA ASP A 39 0.34 -10.62 -13.93
C ASP A 39 1.30 -10.53 -12.75
N GLU A 40 2.34 -9.71 -12.89
CA GLU A 40 3.24 -9.37 -11.78
C GLU A 40 2.52 -8.56 -10.69
N ARG A 41 1.39 -7.91 -10.98
CA ARG A 41 0.71 -6.98 -10.05
C ARG A 41 -0.78 -6.87 -10.38
N THR A 42 -1.67 -7.42 -9.56
CA THR A 42 -3.11 -7.13 -9.75
C THR A 42 -3.85 -6.70 -8.51
N ILE A 43 -3.58 -7.24 -7.33
CA ILE A 43 -4.34 -6.83 -6.13
C ILE A 43 -3.49 -6.93 -4.87
N GLY A 44 -2.68 -7.98 -4.73
CA GLY A 44 -1.85 -8.20 -3.54
C GLY A 44 -0.84 -7.08 -3.31
N GLU A 45 -0.18 -6.61 -4.37
CA GLU A 45 0.78 -5.51 -4.27
C GLU A 45 0.10 -4.18 -4.01
N ILE A 46 -1.02 -3.84 -4.69
CA ILE A 46 -1.78 -2.63 -4.38
C ILE A 46 -2.24 -2.63 -2.93
N PHE A 47 -2.72 -3.77 -2.42
CA PHE A 47 -3.14 -3.89 -1.02
C PHE A 47 -1.96 -3.81 -0.04
N TYR A 48 -0.78 -4.34 -0.43
CA TYR A 48 0.44 -4.25 0.36
C TYR A 48 0.99 -2.83 0.40
N GLU A 49 1.11 -2.16 -0.75
CA GLU A 49 1.50 -0.75 -0.88
C GLU A 49 0.55 0.16 -0.09
N LEU A 50 -0.77 -0.03 -0.23
CA LEU A 50 -1.76 0.73 0.53
C LEU A 50 -1.66 0.49 2.04
N ILE A 51 -1.38 -0.74 2.49
CA ILE A 51 -1.20 -1.02 3.92
C ILE A 51 0.09 -0.40 4.46
N GLN A 52 1.19 -0.46 3.71
CA GLN A 52 2.45 0.18 4.09
C GLN A 52 2.29 1.71 4.16
N GLU A 53 1.63 2.31 3.18
CA GLU A 53 1.34 3.75 3.17
C GLU A 53 0.38 4.14 4.33
N MET A 54 -0.60 3.30 4.65
CA MET A 54 -1.49 3.52 5.82
C MET A 54 -0.76 3.35 7.16
N GLU A 55 0.20 2.45 7.28
CA GLU A 55 1.04 2.30 8.48
C GLU A 55 1.92 3.54 8.68
N ASP A 56 2.52 4.06 7.61
CA ASP A 56 3.30 5.30 7.63
C ASP A 56 2.46 6.53 7.97
N ILE A 57 1.25 6.67 7.39
CA ILE A 57 0.32 7.77 7.72
C ILE A 57 -0.07 7.70 9.20
N THR A 58 -0.31 6.50 9.74
CA THR A 58 -0.67 6.33 11.15
C THR A 58 0.51 6.66 12.07
N PHE A 59 1.73 6.27 11.70
CA PHE A 59 2.94 6.58 12.45
C PHE A 59 3.25 8.09 12.43
N GLN A 60 3.22 8.72 11.26
CA GLN A 60 3.40 10.16 11.10
C GLN A 60 2.35 10.92 11.94
N HIS A 61 1.07 10.55 11.81
CA HIS A 61 0.00 11.16 12.58
C HIS A 61 0.22 11.01 14.09
N SER A 62 0.64 9.83 14.54
CA SER A 62 0.96 9.57 15.95
C SER A 62 2.12 10.44 16.46
N ILE A 63 3.16 10.64 15.65
CA ILE A 63 4.27 11.54 15.99
C ILE A 63 3.79 12.99 16.10
N PHE A 64 2.95 13.46 15.19
CA PHE A 64 2.40 14.82 15.25
C PHE A 64 1.62 15.06 16.55
N VAL A 65 0.73 14.13 16.91
CA VAL A 65 -0.05 14.20 18.16
C VAL A 65 0.86 14.22 19.39
N LEU A 66 1.94 13.43 19.39
CA LEU A 66 2.91 13.43 20.49
C LEU A 66 3.66 14.76 20.62
N ILE A 67 4.09 15.35 19.49
CA ILE A 67 4.80 16.64 19.48
C ILE A 67 3.88 17.77 19.93
N GLU A 68 2.62 17.77 19.49
CA GLU A 68 1.61 18.73 19.90
C GLU A 68 1.37 18.67 21.42
N ALA A 69 1.08 17.48 21.95
CA ALA A 69 0.86 17.28 23.39
C ALA A 69 2.10 17.66 24.24
N MET A 70 3.30 17.36 23.74
CA MET A 70 4.55 17.77 24.39
C MET A 70 4.72 19.30 24.40
N THR A 71 4.38 19.96 23.29
CA THR A 71 4.47 21.42 23.16
C THR A 71 3.49 22.11 24.08
N GLU A 72 2.24 21.65 24.13
CA GLU A 72 1.24 22.16 25.07
C GLU A 72 1.71 21.99 26.53
N SER A 73 2.27 20.83 26.87
CA SER A 73 2.81 20.57 28.21
C SER A 73 3.95 21.55 28.57
N ILE A 74 4.87 21.78 27.63
CA ILE A 74 5.99 22.71 27.79
C ILE A 74 5.49 24.15 27.97
N GLN A 75 4.54 24.59 27.14
CA GLN A 75 3.93 25.92 27.24
C GLN A 75 3.23 26.12 28.58
N GLN A 76 2.49 25.12 29.07
CA GLN A 76 1.81 25.19 30.35
C GLN A 76 2.77 25.23 31.54
N VAL A 77 3.82 24.39 31.54
CA VAL A 77 4.77 24.29 32.66
C VAL A 77 5.72 25.48 32.71
N LEU A 78 6.16 25.99 31.55
CA LEU A 78 7.17 27.04 31.46
C LEU A 78 6.58 28.43 31.14
N HIS A 79 5.26 28.54 30.95
CA HIS A 79 4.56 29.77 30.59
C HIS A 79 5.16 30.45 29.34
N ILE A 80 5.50 29.65 28.34
CA ILE A 80 6.12 30.10 27.10
C ILE A 80 5.06 30.67 26.15
N SER A 81 5.35 31.81 25.49
CA SER A 81 4.47 32.40 24.48
C SER A 81 4.54 31.66 23.14
N ASP A 82 3.49 31.77 22.34
CA ASP A 82 3.42 31.14 21.01
C ASP A 82 4.52 31.64 20.08
N GLU A 83 4.96 32.91 20.21
CA GLU A 83 6.06 33.44 19.41
C GLU A 83 7.38 32.70 19.70
N LEU A 84 7.68 32.46 20.98
CA LEU A 84 8.91 31.75 21.36
C LEU A 84 8.84 30.27 20.96
N VAL A 85 7.66 29.65 21.02
CA VAL A 85 7.46 28.29 20.49
C VAL A 85 7.75 28.24 18.99
N ASN A 86 7.29 29.22 18.22
CA ASN A 86 7.59 29.30 16.79
C ASN A 86 9.10 29.48 16.52
N GLU A 87 9.79 30.30 17.32
CA GLU A 87 11.25 30.42 17.23
C GLU A 87 11.97 29.08 17.51
N ILE A 88 11.51 28.33 18.51
CA ILE A 88 12.03 26.99 18.83
C ILE A 88 11.79 26.03 17.67
N TYR A 89 10.60 26.03 17.07
CA TYR A 89 10.30 25.20 15.90
C TYR A 89 11.21 25.54 14.71
N MET A 90 11.46 26.82 14.45
CA MET A 90 12.34 27.26 13.37
C MET A 90 13.81 26.90 13.64
N ASP A 91 14.28 27.03 14.88
CA ASP A 91 15.63 26.59 15.26
C ASP A 91 15.77 25.06 15.14
N PHE A 92 14.77 24.30 15.59
CA PHE A 92 14.71 22.86 15.43
C PHE A 92 14.76 22.45 13.95
N PHE A 93 13.91 23.06 13.11
CA PHE A 93 13.86 22.78 11.68
C PHE A 93 15.22 22.99 11.01
N ARG A 94 15.91 24.09 11.32
CA ARG A 94 17.26 24.40 10.78
C ARG A 94 18.35 23.42 11.20
N ARG A 95 18.16 22.69 12.31
CA ARG A 95 19.10 21.67 12.80
C ARG A 95 18.89 20.29 12.18
N LEU A 96 17.76 20.07 11.49
CA LEU A 96 17.51 18.82 10.79
C LEU A 96 18.51 18.61 9.64
N LEU A 97 18.69 17.37 9.21
CA LEU A 97 19.50 17.05 8.04
C LEU A 97 18.85 17.63 6.78
N GLU A 98 19.65 18.03 5.80
CA GLU A 98 19.19 18.72 4.58
C GLU A 98 18.07 17.96 3.86
N TYR A 99 18.23 16.64 3.70
CA TYR A 99 17.19 15.80 3.07
C TYR A 99 15.86 15.79 3.83
N MET A 100 15.87 15.99 5.16
CA MET A 100 14.65 16.06 5.97
C MET A 100 13.99 17.44 5.84
N GLN A 101 14.80 18.51 5.76
CA GLN A 101 14.30 19.86 5.49
C GLN A 101 13.62 19.93 4.12
N ASP A 102 14.23 19.32 3.11
CA ASP A 102 13.70 19.23 1.75
C ASP A 102 12.40 18.41 1.70
N ALA A 103 12.35 17.26 2.38
CA ALA A 103 11.15 16.44 2.44
C ALA A 103 9.96 17.20 3.07
N LEU A 104 10.20 17.88 4.19
CA LEU A 104 9.19 18.64 4.92
C LEU A 104 8.74 19.94 4.21
N THR A 105 9.57 20.50 3.33
CA THR A 105 9.21 21.67 2.52
C THR A 105 8.60 21.29 1.16
N SER A 106 8.93 20.12 0.63
CA SER A 106 8.37 19.60 -0.63
C SER A 106 6.89 19.21 -0.51
N ASP A 107 6.46 18.72 0.66
CA ASP A 107 5.06 18.34 0.92
C ASP A 107 4.12 19.54 1.14
N TYR A 108 4.68 20.73 1.40
CA TYR A 108 3.93 21.99 1.46
C TYR A 108 3.73 22.62 0.07
N LYS A 109 3.64 21.81 -0.99
CA LYS A 109 2.99 22.23 -2.24
C LYS A 109 1.50 21.88 -2.19
N VAL A 110 0.82 22.43 -1.20
CA VAL A 110 -0.63 22.42 -1.11
C VAL A 110 -1.16 23.36 -2.20
N THR A 111 -1.89 22.78 -3.16
CA THR A 111 -2.85 23.52 -3.99
C THR A 111 -4.02 23.97 -3.14
#